data_AF-A0A1H3K7X1-F1
#
_entry.id   AF-A0A1H3K7X1-F1
#
_cell.length_a   1.000
_cell.length_b   1.000
_cell.length_c   1.000
_cell.angle_alpha   90.00
_cell.angle_beta   90.00
_cell.angle_gamma   90.00
#
_symmetry.space_group_name_H-M   'P 1'
#
loop_
_entity.id
_entity.type
_entity.pdbx_description
1 polymer ?
#
loop_
_entity_poly.entity_id
_entity_poly.type
_entity_poly.pdbx_seq_one_letter_code
_entity_poly.pdbx_strand_id
1 'polypeptide(L)' 'MTGYPLDRVHQEAAFLGRHVHWTLTEVLTLDHAERLRWVREVAAQLEQG' A
#
# COMPACT_ATOMS: atom_id res chain seq x y z
N MET A 1 -7.68 21.32 8.49
CA MET A 1 -7.44 20.34 7.41
C MET A 1 -6.40 19.34 7.91
N THR A 2 -6.84 18.26 8.54
CA THR A 2 -5.96 17.16 8.94
C THR A 2 -5.69 16.32 7.70
N GLY A 3 -4.51 16.47 7.10
CA GLY A 3 -4.09 15.65 5.96
C GLY A 3 -4.02 14.17 6.32
N TYR A 4 -3.92 13.31 5.31
CA TYR A 4 -3.70 11.89 5.55
C TYR A 4 -2.38 11.68 6.32
N PRO A 5 -2.36 10.87 7.39
CA PRO A 5 -1.18 10.75 8.23
C PRO A 5 -0.04 10.08 7.46
N LEU A 6 1.13 10.72 7.46
CA LEU A 6 2.33 10.26 6.76
C LEU A 6 2.73 8.83 7.19
N ASP A 7 2.56 8.51 8.47
CA ASP A 7 2.86 7.19 9.02
C ASP A 7 2.06 6.07 8.34
N ARG A 8 0.78 6.33 8.01
CA ARG A 8 -0.05 5.37 7.26
C ARG A 8 0.48 5.14 5.85
N VAL A 9 0.97 6.19 5.18
CA VAL A 9 1.57 6.05 3.83
C VAL A 9 2.79 5.16 3.87
N HIS A 10 3.67 5.33 4.86
CA HIS A 10 4.85 4.49 5.02
C HIS A 10 4.47 3.03 5.30
N GLN A 11 3.45 2.80 6.13
CA GLN A 11 2.94 1.45 6.42
C GLN A 11 2.36 0.78 5.17
N GLU A 12 1.55 1.51 4.37
CA GLU A 12 1.01 1.03 3.10
C GLU A 12 2.13 0.65 2.12
N ALA A 13 3.16 1.51 2.02
CA ALA A 13 4.29 1.29 1.12
C ALA A 13 5.13 0.08 1.53
N ALA A 14 5.42 -0.05 2.83
CA ALA A 14 6.14 -1.20 3.37
C ALA A 14 5.35 -2.51 3.23
N PHE A 15 4.03 -2.45 3.44
CA PHE A 15 3.14 -3.60 3.26
C PHE A 15 3.18 -4.09 1.82
N LEU A 16 2.97 -3.19 0.84
CA LEU A 16 2.99 -3.56 -0.57
C LEU A 16 4.35 -4.09 -0.98
N GLY A 17 5.44 -3.35 -0.73
CA GLY A 17 6.78 -3.77 -1.14
C GLY A 17 7.27 -5.10 -0.54
N ARG A 18 6.68 -5.55 0.59
CA ARG A 18 6.97 -6.85 1.19
C ARG A 18 6.24 -8.02 0.54
N HIS A 19 5.03 -7.80 0.01
CA HIS A 19 4.14 -8.88 -0.45
C HIS A 19 4.02 -8.96 -1.97
N VAL A 20 4.06 -7.80 -2.64
CA VAL A 20 4.11 -7.68 -4.09
C VAL A 20 5.43 -7.00 -4.41
N HIS A 21 6.29 -7.63 -5.19
CA HIS A 21 7.70 -7.25 -5.38
C HIS A 21 7.94 -5.91 -6.11
N TRP A 22 7.07 -4.93 -5.91
CA TRP A 22 7.22 -3.55 -6.37
C TRP A 22 8.34 -2.84 -5.62
N THR A 23 9.06 -2.00 -6.35
CA THR A 23 10.02 -1.06 -5.79
C THR A 23 9.31 0.03 -5.00
N LEU A 24 10.04 0.68 -4.07
CA LEU A 24 9.52 1.82 -3.33
C LEU A 24 8.99 2.91 -4.27
N THR A 25 9.69 3.15 -5.38
CA THR A 25 9.29 4.15 -6.39
C THR A 25 7.93 3.82 -7.00
N GLU A 26 7.70 2.57 -7.42
CA GLU A 26 6.42 2.16 -7.99
C GLU A 26 5.26 2.36 -7.00
N VAL A 27 5.47 2.02 -5.72
CA VAL A 27 4.42 2.21 -4.71
C VAL A 27 4.14 3.68 -4.43
N LEU A 28 5.18 4.53 -4.45
CA LEU A 28 5.03 5.98 -4.25
C LEU A 28 4.41 6.70 -5.45
N THR A 29 4.42 6.09 -6.65
CA THR A 29 3.73 6.64 -7.83
C THR A 29 2.22 6.38 -7.82
N LEU A 30 1.73 5.46 -6.99
CA LEU A 30 0.30 5.20 -6.86
C LEU A 30 -0.42 6.35 -6.15
N ASP A 31 -1.54 6.79 -6.72
CA ASP A 31 -2.45 7.68 -6.03
C ASP A 31 -3.00 7.04 -4.75
N HIS A 32 -3.43 7.87 -3.80
CA HIS A 32 -3.91 7.39 -2.49
C HIS A 32 -5.00 6.31 -2.62
N ALA A 33 -5.96 6.49 -3.53
CA ALA A 33 -7.04 5.55 -3.76
C ALA A 33 -6.55 4.21 -4.36
N GLU A 34 -5.60 4.27 -5.29
CA GLU A 34 -5.02 3.08 -5.91
C GLU A 34 -4.19 2.29 -4.91
N ARG A 35 -3.36 2.97 -4.12
CA ARG A 35 -2.56 2.34 -3.07
C ARG A 35 -3.45 1.63 -2.05
N LEU A 36 -4.52 2.29 -1.60
CA LEU A 36 -5.49 1.67 -0.68
C LEU A 36 -6.19 0.46 -1.30
N ARG A 37 -6.53 0.52 -2.60
CA ARG A 37 -7.12 -0.63 -3.31
C ARG A 37 -6.17 -1.82 -3.28
N TRP A 38 -4.91 -1.63 -3.67
CA TRP A 38 -3.93 -2.71 -3.70
C TRP A 38 -3.64 -3.29 -2.32
N VAL A 39 -3.59 -2.45 -1.28
CA VAL A 39 -3.47 -2.94 0.10
C VAL A 39 -4.60 -3.89 0.46
N ARG A 40 -5.85 -3.56 0.08
CA ARG A 40 -7.02 -4.43 0.34
C ARG A 40 -6.96 -5.72 -0.46
N GLU A 41 -6.63 -5.64 -1.76
CA GLU A 41 -6.55 -6.82 -2.63
C GLU A 41 -5.47 -7.80 -2.13
N VAL A 42 -4.27 -7.29 -1.82
CA VAL A 42 -3.17 -8.12 -1.31
C VAL A 42 -3.52 -8.71 0.05
N ALA A 43 -4.12 -7.93 0.96
CA ALA A 43 -4.59 -8.45 2.24
C ALA A 43 -5.61 -9.59 2.06
N ALA A 44 -6.59 -9.41 1.18
CA ALA A 44 -7.58 -10.45 0.89
C ALA A 44 -6.95 -11.72 0.29
N GLN A 45 -5.91 -11.60 -0.53
CA GLN A 45 -5.15 -12.74 -1.05
C GLN A 45 -4.42 -13.51 0.06
N LEU A 46 -3.86 -12.82 1.05
CA LEU A 46 -3.17 -13.46 2.17
C LEU A 46 -4.11 -14.22 3.11
N GLU A 47 -5.37 -13.80 3.22
CA GLU A 47 -6.39 -14.49 4.02
C GLU A 47 -6.90 -15.79 3.36
N GLN A 48 -6.63 -15.98 2.07
CA GLN A 48 -7.07 -17.15 1.29
C GLN A 48 -6.01 -18.25 1.13
N GLY A 49 -4.79 -18.05 1.68
CA GLY A 49 -3.67 -18.99 1.58
C GLY A 49 -3.30 -19.68 2.88
#